data_AF-A0A7W8IS22-F1
#
_entry.id   AF-A0A7W8IS22-F1
#
_cell.length_a   1.000
_cell.length_b   1.000
_cell.length_c   1.000
_cell.angle_alpha   90.00
_cell.angle_beta   90.00
_cell.angle_gamma   90.00
#
_symmetry.space_group_name_H-M   'P 1'
#
loop_
_entity.id
_entity.type
_entity.pdbx_description
1 polymer ?
#
loop_
_entity_poly.entity_id
_entity_poly.type
_entity_poly.pdbx_seq_one_letter_code
_entity_poly.pdbx_strand_id
1 'polypeptide(L)' 'MNRYQKIAIGLMLFVPLIFLIVSLLMDRWGFFLWSLAPSFTVGMTGFFVAKDK' A
#
# COMPACT_ATOMS: atom_id res chain seq x y z
N MET A 1 9.34 -4.42 15.67
CA MET A 1 9.03 -3.91 14.32
C MET A 1 9.91 -2.71 14.04
N ASN A 2 10.82 -2.85 13.09
CA ASN A 2 11.86 -1.86 12.81
C ASN A 2 11.25 -0.56 12.21
N ARG A 3 11.97 0.57 12.27
CA ARG A 3 11.45 1.87 11.78
C ARG A 3 10.96 1.78 10.33
N TYR A 4 11.69 1.03 9.50
CA TYR A 4 11.36 0.76 8.10
C TYR A 4 10.08 -0.07 7.92
N GLN A 5 9.82 -1.06 8.78
CA GLN A 5 8.59 -1.84 8.72
C GLN A 5 7.36 -0.99 9.07
N LYS A 6 7.48 -0.10 10.06
CA LYS A 6 6.39 0.85 10.38
C LYS A 6 6.07 1.76 9.21
N ILE A 7 7.10 2.27 8.51
CA ILE A 7 6.94 3.10 7.32
C ILE A 7 6.34 2.30 6.15
N ALA A 8 6.80 1.06 5.93
CA ALA A 8 6.28 0.20 4.88
C ALA A 8 4.79 -0.15 5.08
N ILE A 9 4.39 -0.49 6.31
CA ILE A 9 2.98 -0.74 6.65
C ILE A 9 2.15 0.55 6.53
N GLY A 10 2.70 1.69 6.94
CA GLY A 10 2.06 2.99 6.76
C GLY A 10 1.79 3.30 5.29
N LEU A 11 2.79 3.12 4.42
CA LEU A 11 2.65 3.29 2.97
C LEU A 11 1.66 2.29 2.36
N MET A 12 1.69 1.03 2.80
CA MET A 12 0.78 -0.02 2.34
C MET A 12 -0.69 0.32 2.60
N LEU A 13 -0.99 1.05 3.68
CA LEU A 13 -2.35 1.49 4.00
C LEU A 13 -2.69 2.86 3.38
N PHE A 14 -1.72 3.78 3.36
CA PHE A 14 -1.93 5.16 2.92
C PHE A 14 -2.18 5.27 1.41
N VAL A 15 -1.43 4.53 0.60
CA VAL A 15 -1.57 4.53 -0.87
C VAL A 15 -2.96 4.08 -1.33
N PRO A 16 -3.49 2.92 -0.90
CA PRO A 16 -4.84 2.51 -1.28
C PRO A 16 -5.91 3.43 -0.70
N LEU A 17 -5.67 4.11 0.44
CA LEU A 17 -6.60 5.12 0.97
C LEU A 17 -6.73 6.32 0.03
N ILE A 18 -5.63 6.83 -0.51
CA ILE A 18 -5.65 7.93 -1.49
C ILE A 18 -6.40 7.49 -2.74
N PHE A 19 -6.08 6.30 -3.25
CA PHE A 19 -6.74 5.76 -4.44
C PHE A 19 -8.22 5.47 -4.21
N LEU A 20 -8.64 5.12 -2.99
CA LEU A 20 -10.05 4.99 -2.62
C LEU A 20 -10.77 6.34 -2.73
N ILE A 21 -10.19 7.42 -2.20
CA ILE A 21 -10.76 8.77 -2.30
C ILE A 21 -10.87 9.18 -3.78
N VAL A 22 -9.83 8.95 -4.57
CA VAL A 22 -9.84 9.26 -6.01
C VAL A 22 -10.88 8.41 -6.76
N SER A 23 -11.02 7.12 -6.44
CA SER A 23 -12.04 6.25 -7.03
C SER A 23 -13.45 6.70 -6.71
N LEU A 24 -13.71 7.16 -5.48
CA LEU A 24 -15.00 7.72 -5.09
C LEU A 24 -15.30 9.03 -5.84
N LEU A 25 -14.31 9.91 -5.99
CA LEU A 25 -14.48 11.17 -6.73
C LEU A 25 -14.71 10.97 -8.23
N MET A 26 -14.09 9.95 -8.82
CA MET A 26 -14.18 9.65 -10.26
C MET A 26 -15.26 8.64 -10.62
N ASP A 27 -15.98 8.10 -9.63
CA ASP A 27 -16.88 6.94 -9.75
C ASP A 27 -16.26 5.75 -10.50
N ARG A 28 -14.93 5.63 -10.40
CA ARG A 28 -14.12 4.65 -11.12
C ARG A 28 -13.33 3.81 -10.14
N TRP A 29 -13.96 2.73 -9.69
CA TRP A 29 -13.40 1.72 -8.79
C TRP A 29 -12.16 1.00 -9.35
N GLY A 30 -11.96 1.05 -10.67
CA GLY A 30 -10.79 0.49 -11.32
C GLY A 30 -9.48 1.04 -10.76
N PHE A 31 -9.41 2.33 -10.43
CA PHE A 31 -8.20 2.94 -9.86
C PHE A 31 -7.84 2.34 -8.49
N PHE A 32 -8.82 2.20 -7.60
CA PHE A 32 -8.63 1.56 -6.30
C PHE A 32 -8.18 0.11 -6.44
N LEU A 33 -8.85 -0.69 -7.28
CA LEU A 33 -8.50 -2.09 -7.50
C LEU A 33 -7.10 -2.25 -8.09
N TRP A 34 -6.70 -1.36 -9.00
CA TRP A 34 -5.36 -1.37 -9.59
C TRP A 34 -4.27 -1.00 -8.58
N SER A 35 -4.58 -0.14 -7.61
CA SER A 35 -3.65 0.29 -6.57
C SER A 35 -3.34 -0.80 -5.54
N LEU A 36 -4.22 -1.79 -5.38
CA LEU A 36 -4.06 -2.86 -4.39
C LEU A 36 -2.82 -3.71 -4.68
N ALA A 37 -2.63 -4.14 -5.93
CA ALA A 37 -1.49 -4.97 -6.32
C ALA A 37 -0.12 -4.35 -5.94
N PRO A 38 0.24 -3.12 -6.39
CA PRO A 38 1.51 -2.50 -6.03
C PRO A 38 1.60 -2.17 -4.53
N SER A 39 0.49 -1.81 -3.87
CA SER A 39 0.48 -1.56 -2.42
C SER A 39 0.82 -2.82 -1.62
N PHE A 40 0.25 -3.96 -2.01
CA PHE A 40 0.57 -5.26 -1.42
C PHE A 40 2.00 -5.70 -1.73
N THR A 41 2.50 -5.46 -2.95
CA THR A 41 3.89 -5.76 -3.29
C THR A 41 4.88 -4.99 -2.43
N VAL A 42 4.66 -3.69 -2.20
CA VAL A 42 5.50 -2.83 -1.34
C VAL A 42 5.42 -3.27 0.13
N GLY A 43 4.21 -3.58 0.61
CA GLY A 43 4.02 -4.09 1.96
C GLY A 43 4.72 -5.42 2.21
N MET A 44 4.58 -6.36 1.27
CA MET A 44 5.25 -7.66 1.34
C MET A 44 6.76 -7.53 1.23
N THR A 45 7.29 -6.76 0.26
CA THR A 45 8.74 -6.56 0.15
C THR A 45 9.33 -5.89 1.38
N GLY A 46 8.67 -4.86 1.93
CA GLY A 46 9.09 -4.24 3.20
C GLY A 46 9.05 -5.19 4.40
N PHE A 47 8.13 -6.16 4.40
CA PHE A 47 8.03 -7.17 5.45
C PHE A 47 9.07 -8.28 5.31
N PHE A 48 9.26 -8.83 4.11
CA PHE A 48 10.23 -9.91 3.83
C PHE A 48 11.68 -9.42 3.90
N VAL A 49 12.01 -8.25 3.34
CA VAL A 49 13.35 -7.64 3.45
C VAL A 49 13.73 -7.35 4.90
N ALA A 50 12.76 -7.00 5.74
CA ALA A 50 13.00 -6.77 7.16
C ALA A 50 13.05 -8.05 8.00
N LYS A 51 12.72 -9.21 7.42
CA LYS A 51 12.83 -10.52 8.07
C LYS A 51 14.18 -11.18 7.78
N ASP A 52 14.85 -10.75 6.71
CA ASP A 52 16.15 -11.24 6.25
C ASP A 52 17.35 -10.46 6.83
N LYS A 53 17.09 -9.39 7.61
CA LYS A 53 18.08 -8.58 8.34
C LYS A 53 17.85 -8.63 9.83
#